data_AF-A0A5J4XJM5-F1
#
_entry.id   AF-A0A5J4XJM5-F1
#
_cell.length_a   1.000
_cell.length_b   1.000
_cell.length_c   1.000
_cell.angle_alpha   90.00
_cell.angle_beta   90.00
_cell.angle_gamma   90.00
#
_symmetry.space_group_name_H-M   'P 1'
#
loop_
_entity.id
_entity.type
_entity.pdbx_description
1 polymer ?
#
loop_
_entity_poly.entity_id
_entity_poly.type
_entity_poly.pdbx_seq_one_letter_code
_entity_poly.pdbx_strand_id
1 'polypeptide(L)'
;MGLQNTRAEGYENWFKVVCGINNISKSNSYEEEGYTLIHQFSKKAATHYVANDVNKTLSQLQPKPKGQGVGFGTIKDLSKEDNPELYQQLFNTRDQLDIAISNGGQHLDIAEVFSSLFPGEFVWATTTKDTLFYRFTSTVWERQEDNATVFNLLSQEVSQAFVDKAASFEAQIEGEHDLAIKEQHEKKAATTRKIARHLRSMPYCGQVYAAITKRLYNASLLEQLDTNLDLLAFKDGVYDLRTVSFRKGRPDDMLSVCVPYNFPRHDPARRHGLMTFLSQIKPEDDERVLGGSIESVLVWTHKEAAGNGKSTLFSLISLAFGDYFCTMDITYLTQKIAQANNASPIILDVKRARIVGLSEPEEGARFNGANLKALSGGDEQKGRALYSNKMIRYHPQFRMFILCNDTPDIDGKDRGLARRIRKINFASQFTEIKEPDLENHIYPINVDMSDMLRVWAPELMVLLLERFSPDYVYSCPSSIQQGSEEYMQENDPVRRFVQDYLQKDTESIVTLRDLRELPWTFEDYGCQLKLSDFKKDLIRVLGTECKKDKRWKGPNYKKCLCWVQSDSSAD
;
A
#
# COMPACT_ATOMS: atom_id res chain seq x y z
N MET A 1 -23.03 -24.05 9.65
CA MET A 1 -22.66 -22.64 9.40
C MET A 1 -22.97 -21.72 10.57
N GLY A 2 -24.05 -21.90 11.34
CA GLY A 2 -24.30 -21.03 12.51
C GLY A 2 -24.71 -19.59 12.21
N LEU A 3 -24.91 -19.24 10.94
CA LEU A 3 -25.33 -17.91 10.51
C LEU A 3 -26.84 -17.71 10.66
N GLN A 4 -27.24 -16.52 11.12
CA GLN A 4 -28.64 -16.10 11.25
C GLN A 4 -29.32 -16.02 9.89
N ASN A 5 -30.64 -16.28 9.87
CA ASN A 5 -31.42 -16.27 8.62
C ASN A 5 -31.52 -14.87 8.00
N THR A 6 -31.53 -13.82 8.82
CA THR A 6 -31.55 -12.39 8.42
C THR A 6 -30.36 -12.01 7.52
N ARG A 7 -29.22 -12.69 7.63
CA ARG A 7 -28.06 -12.47 6.74
C ARG A 7 -28.29 -12.93 5.30
N ALA A 8 -29.26 -13.80 5.05
CA ALA A 8 -29.65 -14.18 3.69
C ALA A 8 -30.63 -13.18 3.04
N GLU A 9 -31.29 -12.32 3.84
CA GLU A 9 -32.33 -11.40 3.36
C GLU A 9 -31.75 -10.13 2.73
N GLY A 10 -30.66 -9.59 3.30
CA GLY A 10 -29.95 -8.43 2.75
C GLY A 10 -28.92 -8.82 1.69
N TYR A 11 -29.00 -8.24 0.48
CA TYR A 11 -28.13 -8.59 -0.66
C TYR A 11 -26.64 -8.52 -0.33
N GLU A 12 -26.16 -7.47 0.36
CA GLU A 12 -24.74 -7.34 0.71
C GLU A 12 -24.26 -8.46 1.65
N ASN A 13 -25.04 -8.77 2.70
CA ASN A 13 -24.71 -9.82 3.65
C ASN A 13 -24.78 -11.20 3.01
N TRP A 14 -25.80 -11.42 2.18
CA TRP A 14 -25.96 -12.65 1.41
C TRP A 14 -24.78 -12.85 0.48
N PHE A 15 -24.47 -11.85 -0.34
CA PHE A 15 -23.38 -11.89 -1.32
C PHE A 15 -22.03 -12.15 -0.66
N LYS A 16 -21.79 -11.52 0.50
CA LYS A 16 -20.57 -11.73 1.30
C LYS A 16 -20.43 -13.19 1.77
N VAL A 17 -21.49 -13.80 2.31
CA VAL A 17 -21.46 -15.21 2.73
C VAL A 17 -21.27 -16.13 1.54
N VAL A 18 -21.95 -15.88 0.42
CA VAL A 18 -21.80 -16.64 -0.83
C VAL A 18 -20.37 -16.56 -1.36
N CYS A 19 -19.77 -15.37 -1.38
CA CYS A 19 -18.37 -15.19 -1.76
C CYS A 19 -17.43 -15.99 -0.84
N GLY A 20 -17.66 -15.93 0.47
CA GLY A 20 -16.86 -16.66 1.46
C GLY A 20 -16.88 -18.16 1.22
N ILE A 21 -18.07 -18.75 1.10
CA ILE A 21 -18.21 -20.20 0.85
C ILE A 21 -17.56 -20.59 -0.47
N ASN A 22 -17.79 -19.83 -1.54
CA ASN A 22 -17.23 -20.09 -2.87
C ASN A 22 -15.69 -20.00 -2.90
N ASN A 23 -15.10 -19.06 -2.16
CA ASN A 23 -13.65 -18.94 -2.08
C ASN A 23 -13.02 -20.09 -1.27
N ILE A 24 -13.65 -20.48 -0.16
CA ILE A 24 -13.20 -21.59 0.70
C ILE A 24 -13.29 -22.92 -0.05
N SER A 25 -14.40 -23.17 -0.75
CA SER A 25 -14.62 -24.42 -1.48
C SER A 25 -13.61 -24.60 -2.61
N LYS A 26 -13.43 -23.57 -3.46
CA LYS A 26 -12.44 -23.60 -4.55
C LYS A 26 -11.01 -23.75 -4.04
N SER A 27 -10.65 -23.05 -2.95
CA SER A 27 -9.28 -23.12 -2.39
C SER A 27 -8.90 -24.49 -1.84
N ASN A 28 -9.89 -25.32 -1.49
CA ASN A 28 -9.69 -26.64 -0.87
C ASN A 28 -10.21 -27.80 -1.74
N SER A 29 -10.59 -27.54 -3.00
CA SER A 29 -11.14 -28.55 -3.93
C SER A 29 -12.47 -29.20 -3.48
N TYR A 30 -13.34 -28.44 -2.79
CA TYR A 30 -14.67 -28.86 -2.31
C TYR A 30 -15.83 -28.14 -3.03
N GLU A 31 -15.73 -28.02 -4.35
CA GLU A 31 -16.57 -27.12 -5.15
C GLU A 31 -18.05 -27.53 -5.15
N GLU A 32 -18.33 -28.83 -5.19
CA GLU A 32 -19.70 -29.36 -5.15
C GLU A 32 -20.37 -29.14 -3.79
N GLU A 33 -19.62 -29.34 -2.70
CA GLU A 33 -20.10 -29.09 -1.34
C GLU A 33 -20.35 -27.60 -1.11
N GLY A 34 -19.44 -26.75 -1.61
CA GLY A 34 -19.59 -25.30 -1.57
C GLY A 34 -20.84 -24.82 -2.32
N TYR A 35 -21.06 -25.35 -3.52
CA TYR A 35 -22.25 -25.06 -4.32
C TYR A 35 -23.54 -25.44 -3.58
N THR A 36 -23.55 -26.63 -2.97
CA THR A 36 -24.68 -27.12 -2.17
C THR A 36 -24.95 -26.22 -0.97
N LEU A 37 -23.91 -25.85 -0.22
CA LEU A 37 -24.00 -24.96 0.95
C LEU A 37 -24.53 -23.58 0.59
N ILE A 38 -24.12 -23.02 -0.54
CA ILE A 38 -24.57 -21.71 -1.03
C ILE A 38 -26.07 -21.74 -1.31
N HIS A 39 -26.58 -22.77 -1.98
CA HIS A 39 -28.02 -22.90 -2.21
C HIS A 39 -28.79 -23.12 -0.91
N GLN A 40 -28.28 -23.92 0.02
CA GLN A 40 -28.90 -24.12 1.33
C GLN A 40 -28.98 -22.83 2.13
N PHE A 41 -27.92 -22.02 2.12
CA PHE A 41 -27.92 -20.71 2.78
C PHE A 41 -28.87 -19.73 2.12
N SER A 42 -28.84 -19.65 0.79
CA SER A 42 -29.68 -18.72 0.02
C SER A 42 -31.18 -19.02 0.18
N LYS A 43 -31.56 -20.29 0.34
CA LYS A 43 -32.95 -20.71 0.63
C LYS A 43 -33.50 -20.19 1.96
N LYS A 44 -32.65 -19.71 2.88
CA LYS A 44 -33.09 -19.12 4.15
C LYS A 44 -33.85 -17.81 3.93
N ALA A 45 -33.59 -17.09 2.83
CA ALA A 45 -34.38 -15.94 2.39
C ALA A 45 -35.49 -16.42 1.43
N ALA A 46 -36.47 -17.14 1.98
CA ALA A 46 -37.51 -17.82 1.20
C ALA A 46 -38.28 -16.89 0.22
N THR A 47 -38.40 -15.60 0.55
CA THR A 47 -39.07 -14.57 -0.27
C THR A 47 -38.24 -14.05 -1.44
N HIS A 48 -36.91 -14.21 -1.41
CA HIS A 48 -35.98 -13.64 -2.38
C HIS A 48 -35.14 -14.70 -3.13
N TYR A 49 -35.27 -15.98 -2.77
CA TYR A 49 -34.49 -17.05 -3.37
C TYR A 49 -35.02 -17.47 -4.75
N VAL A 50 -34.19 -17.27 -5.78
CA VAL A 50 -34.38 -17.83 -7.12
C VAL A 50 -33.13 -18.59 -7.52
N ALA A 51 -33.24 -19.91 -7.73
CA ALA A 51 -32.09 -20.77 -8.00
C ALA A 51 -31.25 -20.33 -9.20
N ASN A 52 -31.92 -19.86 -10.27
CA ASN A 52 -31.26 -19.35 -11.47
C ASN A 52 -30.45 -18.07 -11.21
N ASP A 53 -30.94 -17.18 -10.34
CA ASP A 53 -30.22 -15.94 -10.01
C ASP A 53 -28.97 -16.24 -9.19
N VAL A 54 -29.05 -17.17 -8.23
CA VAL A 54 -27.88 -17.65 -7.48
C VAL A 54 -26.86 -18.29 -8.44
N ASN A 55 -27.30 -19.12 -9.38
CA ASN A 55 -26.42 -19.73 -10.38
C ASN A 55 -25.76 -18.70 -11.29
N LYS A 56 -26.51 -17.68 -11.70
CA LYS A 56 -26.00 -16.57 -12.50
C LYS A 56 -24.92 -15.80 -11.72
N THR A 57 -25.18 -15.48 -10.45
CA THR A 57 -24.17 -14.86 -9.58
C THR A 57 -22.92 -15.73 -9.44
N LEU A 58 -23.06 -17.05 -9.23
CA LEU A 58 -21.93 -17.99 -9.12
C LEU A 58 -21.12 -18.09 -10.42
N SER A 59 -21.78 -18.07 -11.57
CA SER A 59 -21.11 -18.07 -12.88
C SER A 59 -20.35 -16.77 -13.17
N GLN A 60 -20.80 -15.66 -12.59
CA GLN A 60 -20.17 -14.34 -12.73
C GLN A 60 -19.10 -14.07 -11.66
N LEU A 61 -19.07 -14.87 -10.59
CA LEU A 61 -18.06 -14.78 -9.54
C LEU A 61 -16.71 -15.29 -10.05
N GLN A 62 -15.93 -14.34 -10.58
CA GLN A 62 -14.54 -14.56 -10.94
C GLN A 62 -13.74 -14.99 -9.69
N PRO A 63 -12.89 -16.02 -9.78
CA PRO A 63 -12.00 -16.38 -8.68
C PRO A 63 -11.08 -15.19 -8.38
N LYS A 64 -11.15 -14.68 -7.15
CA LYS A 64 -10.18 -13.69 -6.69
C LYS A 64 -8.85 -14.39 -6.35
N PRO A 65 -7.70 -13.72 -6.51
CA PRO A 65 -6.41 -14.27 -6.11
C PRO A 65 -6.45 -14.78 -4.66
N LYS A 66 -5.68 -15.84 -4.37
CA LYS A 66 -5.55 -16.38 -3.02
C LYS A 66 -5.14 -15.24 -2.07
N GLY A 67 -5.93 -14.95 -1.03
CA GLY A 67 -5.68 -13.84 -0.08
C GLY A 67 -6.40 -12.53 -0.39
N GLN A 68 -7.19 -12.47 -1.47
CA GLN A 68 -8.06 -11.34 -1.78
C GLN A 68 -9.53 -11.75 -1.71
N GLY A 69 -10.25 -11.32 -0.67
CA GLY A 69 -11.69 -11.52 -0.55
C GLY A 69 -12.14 -12.23 0.73
N VAL A 70 -13.45 -12.43 0.86
CA VAL A 70 -14.07 -13.09 2.00
C VAL A 70 -13.60 -14.55 2.05
N GLY A 71 -13.04 -15.00 3.19
CA GLY A 71 -12.51 -16.35 3.38
C GLY A 71 -13.08 -17.04 4.62
N PHE A 72 -12.37 -18.08 5.09
CA PHE A 72 -12.78 -18.88 6.24
C PHE A 72 -12.85 -18.06 7.52
N GLY A 73 -11.90 -17.13 7.72
CA GLY A 73 -11.89 -16.24 8.88
C GLY A 73 -13.17 -15.40 8.95
N THR A 74 -13.60 -14.83 7.83
CA THR A 74 -14.82 -14.01 7.79
C THR A 74 -16.08 -14.84 8.08
N ILE A 75 -16.21 -16.03 7.52
CA ILE A 75 -17.36 -16.91 7.83
C ILE A 75 -17.36 -17.30 9.31
N LYS A 76 -16.17 -17.51 9.88
CA LYS A 76 -15.97 -17.83 11.30
C LYS A 76 -16.37 -16.66 12.21
N ASP A 77 -15.92 -15.45 11.91
CA ASP A 77 -16.29 -14.22 12.64
C ASP A 77 -17.81 -13.98 12.60
N LEU A 78 -18.42 -14.11 11.42
CA LEU A 78 -19.87 -13.97 11.26
C LEU A 78 -20.62 -15.02 12.09
N SER A 79 -20.11 -16.25 12.15
CA SER A 79 -20.70 -17.33 12.96
C SER A 79 -20.59 -17.04 14.46
N LYS A 80 -19.48 -16.44 14.90
CA LYS A 80 -19.25 -16.03 16.29
C LYS A 80 -20.20 -14.92 16.72
N GLU A 81 -20.48 -13.96 15.85
CA GLU A 81 -21.44 -12.87 16.09
C GLU A 81 -22.89 -13.40 16.12
N ASP A 82 -23.25 -14.24 15.14
CA ASP A 82 -24.64 -14.64 14.89
C ASP A 82 -25.18 -15.66 15.88
N ASN A 83 -24.33 -16.61 16.26
CA ASN A 83 -24.69 -17.69 17.16
C ASN A 83 -23.46 -18.11 17.99
N PRO A 84 -23.13 -17.35 19.05
CA PRO A 84 -21.99 -17.63 19.92
C PRO A 84 -22.01 -19.05 20.51
N GLU A 85 -23.20 -19.59 20.82
CA GLU A 85 -23.37 -20.93 21.38
C GLU A 85 -23.08 -22.03 20.36
N LEU A 86 -23.67 -21.96 19.17
CA LEU A 86 -23.41 -22.92 18.10
C LEU A 86 -21.99 -22.77 17.55
N TYR A 87 -21.42 -21.57 17.58
CA TYR A 87 -20.01 -21.33 17.31
C TYR A 87 -19.13 -22.07 18.32
N GLN A 88 -19.42 -21.95 19.61
CA GLN A 88 -18.75 -22.72 20.65
C GLN A 88 -19.00 -24.23 20.51
N GLN A 89 -20.11 -24.69 19.93
CA GLN A 89 -20.35 -26.12 19.68
C GLN A 89 -19.65 -26.65 18.42
N LEU A 90 -19.55 -25.85 17.36
CA LEU A 90 -18.89 -26.25 16.10
C LEU A 90 -17.36 -26.15 16.20
N PHE A 91 -16.87 -25.20 16.99
CA PHE A 91 -15.46 -25.02 17.31
C PHE A 91 -15.17 -25.41 18.76
N ASN A 92 -15.92 -26.41 19.25
CA ASN A 92 -15.91 -26.81 20.65
C ASN A 92 -14.55 -27.32 21.06
N THR A 93 -13.88 -26.50 21.86
CA THR A 93 -12.66 -26.90 22.53
C THR A 93 -12.88 -28.15 23.37
N ARG A 94 -14.10 -28.43 23.85
CA ARG A 94 -14.39 -29.63 24.66
C ARG A 94 -14.08 -30.92 23.91
N ASP A 95 -14.40 -31.00 22.62
CA ASP A 95 -14.13 -32.19 21.81
C ASP A 95 -12.63 -32.37 21.58
N GLN A 96 -11.91 -31.27 21.31
CA GLN A 96 -10.47 -31.30 21.12
C GLN A 96 -9.72 -31.60 22.43
N LEU A 97 -10.22 -31.09 23.56
CA LEU A 97 -9.72 -31.44 24.89
C LEU A 97 -9.93 -32.94 25.16
N ASP A 98 -11.11 -33.48 24.87
CA ASP A 98 -11.41 -34.90 25.06
C ASP A 98 -10.56 -35.82 24.18
N ILE A 99 -10.32 -35.44 22.92
CA ILE A 99 -9.39 -36.13 22.02
C ILE A 99 -7.97 -36.10 22.59
N ALA A 100 -7.48 -34.91 22.99
CA ALA A 100 -6.16 -34.76 23.57
C ALA A 100 -6.00 -35.58 24.87
N ILE A 101 -7.01 -35.63 25.72
CA ILE A 101 -7.02 -36.42 26.97
C ILE A 101 -6.98 -37.92 26.64
N SER A 102 -7.78 -38.36 25.67
CA SER A 102 -7.84 -39.77 25.25
C SER A 102 -6.51 -40.25 24.67
N ASN A 103 -5.78 -39.39 23.97
CA ASN A 103 -4.47 -39.68 23.40
C ASN A 103 -3.30 -39.44 24.39
N GLY A 104 -3.59 -39.07 25.64
CA GLY A 104 -2.59 -38.85 26.68
C GLY A 104 -1.80 -37.53 26.54
N GLY A 105 -2.32 -36.56 25.78
CA GLY A 105 -1.72 -35.25 25.55
C GLY A 105 -0.57 -35.30 24.56
N GLN A 106 -0.78 -35.85 23.36
CA GLN A 106 0.21 -35.76 22.30
C GLN A 106 0.34 -34.31 21.81
N HIS A 107 1.54 -33.93 21.39
CA HIS A 107 1.84 -32.54 20.99
C HIS A 107 0.95 -32.02 19.85
N LEU A 108 0.58 -32.90 18.90
CA LEU A 108 -0.30 -32.57 17.78
C LEU A 108 -1.73 -32.26 18.25
N ASP A 109 -2.24 -33.02 19.23
CA ASP A 109 -3.58 -32.80 19.78
C ASP A 109 -3.63 -31.51 20.61
N ILE A 110 -2.57 -31.22 21.37
CA ILE A 110 -2.46 -29.93 22.07
C ILE A 110 -2.40 -28.76 21.07
N ALA A 111 -1.72 -28.92 19.93
CA ALA A 111 -1.71 -27.90 18.88
C ALA A 111 -3.10 -27.68 18.25
N GLU A 112 -3.93 -28.71 18.17
CA GLU A 112 -5.33 -28.62 17.76
C GLU A 112 -6.16 -27.88 18.81
N VAL A 113 -6.01 -28.21 20.10
CA VAL A 113 -6.64 -27.47 21.20
C VAL A 113 -6.25 -26.00 21.16
N PHE A 114 -4.97 -25.68 20.96
CA PHE A 114 -4.50 -24.30 20.82
C PHE A 114 -5.18 -23.59 19.64
N SER A 115 -5.24 -24.24 18.47
CA SER A 115 -5.89 -23.66 17.27
C SER A 115 -7.39 -23.44 17.45
N SER A 116 -8.03 -24.28 18.26
CA SER A 116 -9.45 -24.15 18.62
C SER A 116 -9.70 -23.01 19.61
N LEU A 117 -8.80 -22.82 20.59
CA LEU A 117 -8.87 -21.74 21.57
C LEU A 117 -8.58 -20.36 20.97
N PHE A 118 -7.63 -20.29 20.02
CA PHE A 118 -7.19 -19.03 19.39
C PHE A 118 -7.46 -19.03 17.88
N PRO A 119 -8.75 -19.09 17.49
CA PRO A 119 -9.14 -19.30 16.11
C PRO A 119 -8.78 -18.12 15.21
N GLY A 120 -7.86 -18.33 14.28
CA GLY A 120 -7.49 -17.30 13.29
C GLY A 120 -6.66 -16.14 13.87
N GLU A 121 -6.18 -16.26 15.11
CA GLU A 121 -5.35 -15.24 15.77
C GLU A 121 -3.86 -15.40 15.43
N PHE A 122 -3.42 -16.57 15.01
CA PHE A 122 -2.01 -16.85 14.80
C PHE A 122 -1.76 -17.50 13.45
N VAL A 123 -0.65 -17.10 12.82
CA VAL A 123 -0.19 -17.68 11.56
C VAL A 123 1.33 -17.67 11.52
N TRP A 124 1.90 -18.72 10.92
CA TRP A 124 3.32 -18.82 10.66
C TRP A 124 3.58 -18.76 9.17
N ALA A 125 4.65 -18.08 8.79
CA ALA A 125 5.18 -18.12 7.45
C ALA A 125 6.66 -18.48 7.51
N THR A 126 7.23 -18.91 6.40
CA THR A 126 8.67 -19.16 6.34
C THR A 126 9.29 -18.30 5.26
N THR A 127 10.48 -17.81 5.55
CA THR A 127 11.42 -17.38 4.54
C THR A 127 12.39 -18.54 4.26
N THR A 128 13.33 -18.35 3.35
CA THR A 128 14.37 -19.36 3.07
C THR A 128 15.26 -19.70 4.27
N LYS A 129 15.25 -18.89 5.33
CA LYS A 129 16.14 -19.05 6.50
C LYS A 129 15.39 -19.10 7.83
N ASP A 130 14.33 -18.31 7.97
CA ASP A 130 13.64 -18.12 9.24
C ASP A 130 12.15 -18.44 9.16
N THR A 131 11.60 -18.97 10.25
CA THR A 131 10.16 -19.05 10.45
C THR A 131 9.69 -17.75 11.09
N LEU A 132 8.80 -17.05 10.41
CA LEU A 132 8.18 -15.82 10.87
C LEU A 132 6.84 -16.14 11.55
N PHE A 133 6.58 -15.45 12.65
CA PHE A 133 5.41 -15.62 13.49
C PHE A 133 4.61 -14.32 13.50
N TYR A 134 3.31 -14.42 13.23
CA TYR A 134 2.39 -13.28 13.22
C TYR A 134 1.19 -13.55 14.13
N ARG A 135 0.77 -12.51 14.84
CA ARG A 135 -0.47 -12.48 15.62
C ARG A 135 -1.42 -11.46 15.02
N PHE A 136 -2.65 -11.86 14.76
CA PHE A 136 -3.72 -10.94 14.44
C PHE A 136 -4.12 -10.21 15.73
N THR A 137 -4.09 -8.90 15.69
CA THR A 137 -4.55 -8.04 16.78
C THR A 137 -6.09 -7.92 16.72
N SER A 138 -6.61 -6.71 16.56
CA SER A 138 -8.00 -6.44 16.17
C SER A 138 -8.14 -6.01 14.71
N THR A 139 -7.03 -5.60 14.09
CA THR A 139 -7.04 -4.95 12.77
C THR A 139 -6.01 -5.53 11.83
N VAL A 140 -4.79 -5.75 12.31
CA VAL A 140 -3.63 -6.12 11.48
C VAL A 140 -2.90 -7.34 12.03
N TRP A 141 -2.17 -8.01 11.15
CA TRP A 141 -1.19 -9.04 11.45
C TRP A 141 0.11 -8.39 11.91
N GLU A 142 0.38 -8.49 13.21
CA GLU A 142 1.60 -7.98 13.81
C GLU A 142 2.66 -9.07 13.86
N ARG A 143 3.83 -8.79 13.29
CA ARG A 143 4.98 -9.68 13.39
C ARG A 143 5.45 -9.72 14.84
N GLN A 144 5.60 -10.91 15.37
CA GLN A 144 6.15 -11.15 16.70
C GLN A 144 7.66 -11.42 16.59
N GLU A 145 8.45 -10.87 17.51
CA GLU A 145 9.91 -11.04 17.50
C GLU A 145 10.35 -12.36 18.15
N ASP A 146 9.58 -12.85 19.11
CA ASP A 146 9.85 -14.08 19.84
C ASP A 146 8.60 -14.99 19.93
N ASN A 147 8.77 -16.13 20.59
CA ASN A 147 7.70 -17.10 20.82
C ASN A 147 7.09 -16.99 22.23
N ALA A 148 7.49 -16.02 23.05
CA ALA A 148 7.10 -15.92 24.46
C ALA A 148 5.58 -15.84 24.62
N THR A 149 4.91 -15.12 23.72
CA THR A 149 3.44 -15.05 23.67
C THR A 149 2.79 -16.43 23.61
N VAL A 150 3.27 -17.33 22.74
CA VAL A 150 2.70 -18.68 22.59
C VAL A 150 3.00 -19.53 23.83
N PHE A 151 4.21 -19.44 24.38
CA PHE A 151 4.56 -20.16 25.61
C PHE A 151 3.70 -19.72 26.81
N ASN A 152 3.44 -18.42 26.93
CA ASN A 152 2.55 -17.88 27.97
C ASN A 152 1.11 -18.39 27.80
N LEU A 153 0.58 -18.37 26.57
CA LEU A 153 -0.76 -18.90 26.28
C LEU A 153 -0.87 -20.40 26.55
N LEU A 154 0.15 -21.19 26.19
CA LEU A 154 0.19 -22.62 26.49
C LEU A 154 0.19 -22.90 28.00
N SER A 155 1.04 -22.18 28.75
CA SER A 155 1.23 -22.41 30.19
C SER A 155 0.12 -21.84 31.06
N GLN A 156 -0.60 -20.82 30.58
CA GLN A 156 -1.71 -20.18 31.27
C GLN A 156 -3.05 -20.65 30.73
N GLU A 157 -3.47 -20.15 29.57
CA GLU A 157 -4.83 -20.34 29.06
C GLU A 157 -5.12 -21.79 28.64
N VAL A 158 -4.21 -22.42 27.88
CA VAL A 158 -4.40 -23.83 27.46
C VAL A 158 -4.31 -24.75 28.68
N SER A 159 -3.33 -24.54 29.57
CA SER A 159 -3.21 -25.27 30.83
C SER A 159 -4.48 -25.14 31.67
N GLN A 160 -5.04 -23.93 31.79
CA GLN A 160 -6.26 -23.67 32.54
C GLN A 160 -7.47 -24.39 31.95
N ALA A 161 -7.61 -24.43 30.62
CA ALA A 161 -8.69 -25.19 29.98
C ALA A 161 -8.66 -26.69 30.35
N PHE A 162 -7.47 -27.29 30.49
CA PHE A 162 -7.33 -28.66 30.99
C PHE A 162 -7.61 -28.75 32.51
N VAL A 163 -7.23 -27.76 33.32
CA VAL A 163 -7.58 -27.72 34.75
C VAL A 163 -9.09 -27.70 34.94
N ASP A 164 -9.80 -26.84 34.21
CA ASP A 164 -11.25 -26.72 34.29
C ASP A 164 -11.94 -28.02 33.83
N LYS A 165 -11.40 -28.65 32.79
CA LYS A 165 -11.89 -29.95 32.32
C LYS A 165 -11.65 -31.07 33.36
N ALA A 166 -10.51 -31.06 34.06
CA ALA A 166 -10.24 -32.02 35.13
C ALA A 166 -11.24 -31.86 36.28
N ALA A 167 -11.52 -30.62 36.70
CA ALA A 167 -12.52 -30.33 37.72
C ALA A 167 -13.92 -30.82 37.30
N SER A 168 -14.26 -30.74 36.01
CA SER A 168 -15.54 -31.28 35.52
C SER A 168 -15.66 -32.80 35.64
N PHE A 169 -14.57 -33.55 35.46
CA PHE A 169 -14.56 -34.99 35.72
C PHE A 169 -14.62 -35.30 37.21
N GLU A 170 -13.99 -34.48 38.06
CA GLU A 170 -14.05 -34.63 39.53
C GLU A 170 -15.46 -34.41 40.07
N ALA A 171 -16.19 -33.42 39.56
CA ALA A 171 -17.60 -33.23 39.89
C ALA A 171 -18.48 -34.42 39.45
N GLN A 172 -18.17 -35.06 38.30
CA GLN A 172 -18.89 -36.25 37.83
C GLN A 172 -18.63 -37.48 38.72
N ILE A 173 -17.46 -37.57 39.35
CA ILE A 173 -17.10 -38.64 40.30
C ILE A 173 -17.92 -38.55 41.60
N GLU A 174 -18.19 -37.34 42.09
CA GLU A 174 -18.93 -37.13 43.34
C GLU A 174 -20.41 -37.54 43.26
N GLY A 175 -21.00 -37.47 42.06
CA GLY A 175 -22.40 -37.84 41.80
C GLY A 175 -22.62 -39.24 41.23
N GLU A 176 -21.56 -40.01 40.98
CA GLU A 176 -21.64 -41.31 40.30
C GLU A 176 -21.54 -42.50 41.29
N HIS A 177 -22.49 -43.43 41.16
CA HIS A 177 -22.59 -44.62 42.00
C HIS A 177 -22.05 -45.87 41.30
N ASP A 178 -21.95 -45.88 39.97
CA ASP A 178 -21.33 -46.96 39.21
C ASP A 178 -19.79 -46.91 39.32
N LEU A 179 -19.23 -47.96 39.93
CA LEU A 179 -17.79 -48.11 40.18
C LEU A 179 -16.95 -48.09 38.90
N ALA A 180 -17.44 -48.65 37.78
CA ALA A 180 -16.69 -48.70 36.53
C ALA A 180 -16.63 -47.34 35.84
N ILE A 181 -17.74 -46.61 35.86
CA ILE A 181 -17.82 -45.24 35.33
C ILE A 181 -16.96 -44.30 36.19
N LYS A 182 -17.02 -44.46 37.52
CA LYS A 182 -16.19 -43.71 38.45
C LYS A 182 -14.69 -43.92 38.20
N GLU A 183 -14.24 -45.17 38.05
CA GLU A 183 -12.84 -45.48 37.72
C GLU A 183 -12.40 -44.86 36.38
N GLN A 184 -13.29 -44.85 35.38
CA GLN A 184 -13.01 -44.21 34.09
C GLN A 184 -12.83 -42.69 34.22
N HIS A 185 -13.70 -42.01 34.97
CA HIS A 185 -13.57 -40.57 35.20
C HIS A 185 -12.32 -40.23 36.02
N GLU A 186 -11.95 -41.06 37.01
CA GLU A 186 -10.71 -40.88 37.79
C GLU A 186 -9.46 -40.96 36.90
N LYS A 187 -9.41 -41.94 35.99
CA LYS A 187 -8.31 -42.07 35.00
C LYS A 187 -8.23 -40.85 34.08
N LYS A 188 -9.37 -40.38 33.59
CA LYS A 188 -9.45 -39.17 32.75
C LYS A 188 -9.00 -37.92 33.50
N ALA A 189 -9.48 -37.71 34.73
CA ALA A 189 -9.09 -36.58 35.58
C ALA A 189 -7.58 -36.58 35.86
N ALA A 190 -7.01 -37.73 36.22
CA ALA A 190 -5.58 -37.88 36.46
C ALA A 190 -4.73 -37.56 35.21
N THR A 191 -5.15 -38.07 34.05
CA THR A 191 -4.50 -37.79 32.76
C THR A 191 -4.57 -36.30 32.43
N THR A 192 -5.74 -35.70 32.58
CA THR A 192 -5.99 -34.27 32.31
C THR A 192 -5.11 -33.38 33.18
N ARG A 193 -5.00 -33.66 34.49
CA ARG A 193 -4.09 -32.95 35.40
C ARG A 193 -2.62 -33.09 35.01
N LYS A 194 -2.23 -34.28 34.53
CA LYS A 194 -0.86 -34.52 34.04
C LYS A 194 -0.56 -33.66 32.81
N ILE A 195 -1.48 -33.57 31.85
CA ILE A 195 -1.36 -32.71 30.66
C ILE A 195 -1.24 -31.24 31.09
N ALA A 196 -2.13 -30.76 31.98
CA ALA A 196 -2.08 -29.39 32.48
C ALA A 196 -0.72 -29.04 33.13
N ARG A 197 -0.11 -30.00 33.85
CA ARG A 197 1.22 -29.84 34.44
C ARG A 197 2.32 -29.82 33.38
N HIS A 198 2.25 -30.68 32.36
CA HIS A 198 3.21 -30.70 31.26
C HIS A 198 3.22 -29.38 30.47
N LEU A 199 2.06 -28.73 30.32
CA LEU A 199 1.96 -27.40 29.69
C LEU A 199 2.68 -26.27 30.45
N ARG A 200 3.16 -26.54 31.67
CA ARG A 200 4.03 -25.62 32.43
C ARG A 200 5.52 -25.98 32.31
N SER A 201 5.86 -26.98 31.49
CA SER A 201 7.21 -27.47 31.26
C SER A 201 7.76 -26.95 29.94
N MET A 202 8.91 -26.25 29.97
CA MET A 202 9.54 -25.68 28.78
C MET A 202 9.84 -26.70 27.67
N PRO A 203 10.41 -27.89 27.95
CA PRO A 203 10.64 -28.90 26.91
C PRO A 203 9.35 -29.36 26.20
N TYR A 204 8.28 -29.59 26.96
CA TYR A 204 7.00 -30.02 26.40
C TYR A 204 6.37 -28.92 25.55
N CYS A 205 6.34 -27.68 26.05
CA CYS A 205 5.84 -26.53 25.29
C CYS A 205 6.66 -26.27 24.03
N GLY A 206 7.97 -26.53 24.02
CA GLY A 206 8.80 -26.46 22.82
C GLY A 206 8.37 -27.44 21.73
N GLN A 207 8.01 -28.67 22.08
CA GLN A 207 7.51 -29.66 21.12
C GLN A 207 6.10 -29.31 20.62
N VAL A 208 5.23 -28.81 21.51
CA VAL A 208 3.90 -28.32 21.13
C VAL A 208 4.02 -27.11 20.20
N TYR A 209 4.92 -26.16 20.48
CA TYR A 209 5.18 -25.02 19.62
C TYR A 209 5.61 -25.43 18.20
N ALA A 210 6.48 -26.45 18.09
CA ALA A 210 6.87 -27.00 16.79
C ALA A 210 5.68 -27.64 16.04
N ALA A 211 4.75 -28.28 16.76
CA ALA A 211 3.51 -28.79 16.19
C ALA A 211 2.57 -27.67 15.72
N ILE A 212 2.36 -26.64 16.53
CA ILE A 212 1.54 -25.46 16.20
C ILE A 212 2.09 -24.78 14.94
N THR A 213 3.39 -24.56 14.89
CA THR A 213 4.08 -23.91 13.75
C THR A 213 3.76 -24.61 12.44
N LYS A 214 3.80 -25.94 12.40
CA LYS A 214 3.49 -26.74 11.18
C LYS A 214 2.01 -26.66 10.82
N ARG A 215 1.14 -26.65 11.83
CA ARG A 215 -0.31 -26.65 11.66
C ARG A 215 -0.84 -25.32 11.12
N LEU A 216 -0.37 -24.22 11.68
CA LEU A 216 -0.79 -22.86 11.35
C LEU A 216 0.13 -22.20 10.32
N TYR A 217 0.84 -23.03 9.54
CA TYR A 217 1.72 -22.58 8.48
C TYR A 217 0.92 -22.14 7.24
N ASN A 218 1.20 -20.93 6.76
CA ASN A 218 0.68 -20.39 5.51
C ASN A 218 1.84 -19.94 4.61
N ALA A 219 2.13 -20.73 3.59
CA ALA A 219 3.19 -20.45 2.62
C ALA A 219 2.96 -19.16 1.81
N SER A 220 1.70 -18.74 1.65
CA SER A 220 1.31 -17.59 0.83
C SER A 220 1.15 -16.30 1.64
N LEU A 221 1.27 -16.34 2.98
CA LEU A 221 1.02 -15.18 3.84
C LEU A 221 1.82 -13.94 3.42
N LEU A 222 3.14 -14.07 3.30
CA LEU A 222 4.03 -12.94 2.98
C LEU A 222 3.77 -12.35 1.58
N GLU A 223 3.19 -13.15 0.68
CA GLU A 223 2.83 -12.71 -0.67
C GLU A 223 1.47 -12.00 -0.68
N GLN A 224 0.58 -12.31 0.28
CA GLN A 224 -0.76 -11.74 0.41
C GLN A 224 -0.79 -10.47 1.26
N LEU A 225 0.10 -10.36 2.25
CA LEU A 225 0.15 -9.21 3.15
C LEU A 225 0.30 -7.90 2.39
N ASP A 226 -0.54 -6.93 2.78
CA ASP A 226 -0.58 -5.54 2.31
C ASP A 226 -0.84 -5.38 0.80
N THR A 227 -1.34 -6.41 0.12
CA THR A 227 -1.59 -6.34 -1.32
C THR A 227 -2.90 -5.65 -1.71
N ASN A 228 -3.83 -5.47 -0.76
CA ASN A 228 -5.13 -4.87 -1.02
C ASN A 228 -5.12 -3.34 -0.81
N LEU A 229 -5.05 -2.60 -1.91
CA LEU A 229 -4.99 -1.14 -1.90
C LEU A 229 -6.30 -0.46 -1.47
N ASP A 230 -7.42 -1.16 -1.57
CA ASP A 230 -8.74 -0.64 -1.22
C ASP A 230 -8.96 -0.59 0.30
N LEU A 231 -8.07 -1.17 1.10
CA LEU A 231 -8.23 -1.23 2.56
C LEU A 231 -7.21 -0.34 3.26
N LEU A 232 -7.66 0.55 4.13
CA LEU A 232 -6.81 1.40 4.97
C LEU A 232 -7.03 1.03 6.44
N ALA A 233 -6.01 0.49 7.10
CA ALA A 233 -6.09 0.11 8.51
C ALA A 233 -5.81 1.28 9.45
N PHE A 234 -6.63 1.37 10.49
CA PHE A 234 -6.53 2.22 11.67
C PHE A 234 -6.35 1.33 12.90
N LYS A 235 -5.93 1.88 14.04
CA LYS A 235 -5.72 1.06 15.25
C LYS A 235 -6.96 0.29 15.72
N ASP A 236 -8.17 0.80 15.45
CA ASP A 236 -9.45 0.25 15.88
C ASP A 236 -10.32 -0.36 14.76
N GLY A 237 -9.83 -0.38 13.52
CA GLY A 237 -10.57 -0.99 12.41
C GLY A 237 -10.00 -0.68 11.03
N VAL A 238 -10.75 -1.02 9.99
CA VAL A 238 -10.35 -0.89 8.58
C VAL A 238 -11.39 -0.05 7.85
N TYR A 239 -10.92 0.94 7.12
CA TYR A 239 -11.72 1.70 6.15
C TYR A 239 -11.60 1.04 4.78
N ASP A 240 -12.73 0.61 4.23
CA ASP A 240 -12.82 0.04 2.88
C ASP A 240 -13.15 1.17 1.90
N LEU A 241 -12.15 1.60 1.13
CA LEU A 241 -12.23 2.69 0.16
C LEU A 241 -13.27 2.41 -0.93
N ARG A 242 -13.42 1.15 -1.35
CA ARG A 242 -14.37 0.77 -2.40
C ARG A 242 -15.82 0.91 -1.96
N THR A 243 -16.12 0.55 -0.71
CA THR A 243 -17.47 0.69 -0.13
C THR A 243 -17.69 2.00 0.62
N VAL A 244 -16.62 2.79 0.80
CA VAL A 244 -16.62 4.05 1.55
C VAL A 244 -17.19 3.82 2.97
N SER A 245 -16.69 2.80 3.66
CA SER A 245 -17.21 2.41 4.99
C SER A 245 -16.10 1.99 5.96
N PHE A 246 -16.27 2.35 7.23
CA PHE A 246 -15.41 1.90 8.32
C PHE A 246 -16.00 0.67 9.01
N ARG A 247 -15.17 -0.35 9.25
CA ARG A 247 -15.58 -1.62 9.88
C ARG A 247 -14.48 -2.19 10.75
N LYS A 248 -14.82 -3.16 11.59
CA LYS A 248 -13.81 -3.96 12.30
C LYS A 248 -12.91 -4.69 11.29
N GLY A 249 -11.62 -4.76 11.60
CA GLY A 249 -10.65 -5.52 10.83
C GLY A 249 -10.89 -7.02 10.97
N ARG A 250 -10.41 -7.77 9.98
CA ARG A 250 -10.53 -9.23 9.92
C ARG A 250 -9.19 -9.86 9.56
N PRO A 251 -8.91 -11.09 10.01
CA PRO A 251 -7.71 -11.83 9.60
C PRO A 251 -7.57 -11.95 8.06
N ASP A 252 -8.71 -12.07 7.36
CA ASP A 252 -8.77 -12.16 5.90
C ASP A 252 -8.41 -10.85 5.17
N ASP A 253 -8.33 -9.71 5.87
CA ASP A 253 -7.94 -8.43 5.25
C ASP A 253 -6.45 -8.41 4.86
N MET A 254 -5.64 -9.31 5.45
CA MET A 254 -4.22 -9.47 5.17
C MET A 254 -3.43 -8.16 5.26
N LEU A 255 -3.71 -7.33 6.26
CA LEU A 255 -3.00 -6.08 6.52
C LEU A 255 -1.96 -6.30 7.62
N SER A 256 -0.75 -5.77 7.45
CA SER A 256 0.32 -5.75 8.46
C SER A 256 0.79 -4.34 8.83
N VAL A 257 0.29 -3.33 8.12
CA VAL A 257 0.56 -1.91 8.36
C VAL A 257 -0.72 -1.14 8.68
N CYS A 258 -0.61 -0.08 9.49
CA CYS A 258 -1.74 0.79 9.81
C CYS A 258 -1.32 2.24 10.04
N VAL A 259 -2.29 3.15 10.07
CA VAL A 259 -2.06 4.52 10.57
C VAL A 259 -1.95 4.51 12.10
N PRO A 260 -1.22 5.46 12.73
CA PRO A 260 -0.84 5.35 14.14
C PRO A 260 -1.95 5.78 15.13
N TYR A 261 -3.18 5.97 14.65
CA TYR A 261 -4.33 6.45 15.41
C TYR A 261 -5.62 5.68 15.07
N ASN A 262 -6.63 5.78 15.95
CA ASN A 262 -7.97 5.25 15.72
C ASN A 262 -8.70 6.07 14.66
N PHE A 263 -9.75 5.51 14.05
CA PHE A 263 -10.54 6.20 13.03
C PHE A 263 -11.02 7.58 13.53
N PRO A 264 -10.52 8.68 12.94
CA PRO A 264 -10.74 10.01 13.49
C PRO A 264 -12.16 10.49 13.23
N ARG A 265 -12.67 11.31 14.16
CA ARG A 265 -13.86 12.12 13.93
C ARG A 265 -13.43 13.50 13.49
N HIS A 266 -14.17 14.07 12.55
CA HIS A 266 -13.98 15.45 12.11
C HIS A 266 -14.04 16.42 13.29
N ASP A 267 -13.03 17.29 13.39
CA ASP A 267 -12.96 18.38 14.36
C ASP A 267 -12.85 19.73 13.62
N PRO A 268 -13.88 20.61 13.69
CA PRO A 268 -13.89 21.89 12.99
C PRO A 268 -12.72 22.83 13.36
N ALA A 269 -12.26 22.82 14.62
CA ALA A 269 -11.17 23.67 15.05
C ALA A 269 -9.84 23.19 14.48
N ARG A 270 -9.61 21.86 14.48
CA ARG A 270 -8.44 21.27 13.83
C ARG A 270 -8.47 21.49 12.32
N ARG A 271 -9.64 21.35 11.69
CA ARG A 271 -9.82 21.61 10.25
C ARG A 271 -9.47 23.05 9.92
N HIS A 272 -9.95 24.01 10.70
CA HIS A 272 -9.63 25.41 10.47
C HIS A 272 -8.12 25.68 10.53
N GLY A 273 -7.44 25.16 11.57
CA GLY A 273 -5.98 25.27 11.70
C GLY A 273 -5.24 24.60 10.53
N LEU A 274 -5.65 23.39 10.15
CA LEU A 274 -5.09 22.66 9.02
C LEU A 274 -5.27 23.41 7.70
N MET A 275 -6.48 23.91 7.41
CA MET A 275 -6.74 24.66 6.17
C MET A 275 -5.96 25.98 6.13
N THR A 276 -5.82 26.65 7.27
CA THR A 276 -4.96 27.83 7.40
C THR A 276 -3.52 27.48 7.05
N PHE A 277 -2.97 26.43 7.67
CA PHE A 277 -1.63 25.93 7.38
C PHE A 277 -1.44 25.57 5.90
N LEU A 278 -2.35 24.82 5.30
CA LEU A 278 -2.28 24.44 3.88
C LEU A 278 -2.31 25.67 2.96
N SER A 279 -3.19 26.64 3.25
CA SER A 279 -3.28 27.90 2.50
C SER A 279 -2.04 28.78 2.65
N GLN A 280 -1.36 28.74 3.79
CA GLN A 280 -0.10 29.47 3.98
C GLN A 280 1.04 28.82 3.21
N ILE A 281 1.11 27.49 3.18
CA ILE A 281 2.16 26.76 2.47
C ILE A 281 1.97 26.85 0.96
N LYS A 282 0.73 26.76 0.48
CA LYS A 282 0.37 26.88 -0.95
C LYS A 282 -0.86 27.76 -1.12
N PRO A 283 -0.69 29.08 -1.23
CA PRO A 283 -1.81 30.03 -1.35
C PRO A 283 -2.58 29.90 -2.67
N GLU A 284 -1.88 29.56 -3.76
CA GLU A 284 -2.44 29.54 -5.12
C GLU A 284 -3.00 28.18 -5.55
N ASP A 285 -2.71 27.13 -4.80
CA ASP A 285 -3.11 25.77 -5.15
C ASP A 285 -4.13 25.21 -4.14
N ASP A 286 -5.07 24.39 -4.62
CA ASP A 286 -5.97 23.68 -3.72
C ASP A 286 -5.38 22.34 -3.23
N GLU A 287 -6.07 21.69 -2.28
CA GLU A 287 -5.61 20.42 -1.71
C GLU A 287 -5.44 19.28 -2.74
N ARG A 288 -5.91 19.40 -3.99
CA ARG A 288 -5.71 18.39 -5.04
C ARG A 288 -4.24 18.22 -5.42
N VAL A 289 -3.36 19.16 -5.03
CA VAL A 289 -1.90 19.01 -5.14
C VAL A 289 -1.40 17.72 -4.46
N LEU A 290 -2.06 17.31 -3.37
CA LEU A 290 -1.72 16.10 -2.62
C LEU A 290 -2.31 14.83 -3.24
N GLY A 291 -3.36 14.95 -4.07
CA GLY A 291 -4.02 13.86 -4.78
C GLY A 291 -3.41 13.59 -6.15
N GLY A 292 -3.71 12.43 -6.74
CA GLY A 292 -3.21 12.04 -8.07
C GLY A 292 -2.97 10.55 -8.24
N SER A 293 -2.55 10.16 -9.45
CA SER A 293 -2.21 8.78 -9.77
C SER A 293 -0.93 8.33 -9.04
N ILE A 294 -0.86 7.04 -8.67
CA ILE A 294 0.36 6.38 -8.18
C ILE A 294 1.53 6.55 -9.16
N GLU A 295 1.24 6.64 -10.46
CA GLU A 295 2.26 6.88 -11.51
C GLU A 295 2.85 8.30 -11.50
N SER A 296 2.22 9.23 -10.80
CA SER A 296 2.73 10.60 -10.74
C SER A 296 3.81 10.75 -9.68
N VAL A 297 4.86 11.47 -10.03
CA VAL A 297 5.99 11.81 -9.16
C VAL A 297 5.94 13.29 -8.87
N LEU A 298 5.73 13.63 -7.60
CA LEU A 298 5.68 15.01 -7.16
C LEU A 298 7.11 15.49 -6.87
N VAL A 299 7.53 16.56 -7.53
CA VAL A 299 8.82 17.21 -7.28
C VAL A 299 8.55 18.53 -6.58
N TRP A 300 8.81 18.56 -5.28
CA TRP A 300 8.58 19.70 -4.41
C TRP A 300 9.86 20.51 -4.29
N THR A 301 9.80 21.72 -4.83
CA THR A 301 10.94 22.64 -4.89
C THR A 301 10.53 24.03 -4.40
N HIS A 302 11.46 24.97 -4.42
CA HIS A 302 11.25 26.36 -4.09
C HIS A 302 11.90 27.24 -5.14
N LYS A 303 11.46 28.50 -5.21
CA LYS A 303 12.06 29.45 -6.15
C LYS A 303 13.35 30.09 -5.60
N GLU A 304 13.37 30.54 -4.34
CA GLU A 304 14.38 31.54 -3.91
C GLU A 304 14.97 31.41 -2.49
N ALA A 305 14.23 30.87 -1.49
CA ALA A 305 14.75 30.75 -0.12
C ALA A 305 14.35 29.47 0.65
N ALA A 306 15.24 29.02 1.55
CA ALA A 306 14.96 27.98 2.54
C ALA A 306 13.84 28.41 3.53
N GLY A 307 13.24 27.44 4.23
CA GLY A 307 12.17 27.73 5.20
C GLY A 307 10.80 27.95 4.58
N ASN A 308 10.44 27.18 3.56
CA ASN A 308 9.21 27.31 2.75
C ASN A 308 8.11 26.29 3.12
N GLY A 309 8.24 25.60 4.25
CA GLY A 309 7.23 24.67 4.75
C GLY A 309 7.18 23.29 4.07
N LYS A 310 7.99 23.02 3.03
CA LYS A 310 8.05 21.71 2.34
C LYS A 310 8.24 20.53 3.31
N SER A 311 9.30 20.56 4.11
CA SER A 311 9.62 19.49 5.07
C SER A 311 8.56 19.38 6.18
N THR A 312 7.90 20.49 6.50
CA THR A 312 6.83 20.55 7.50
C THR A 312 5.54 19.89 6.99
N LEU A 313 5.12 20.21 5.76
CA LEU A 313 4.01 19.52 5.10
C LEU A 313 4.32 18.03 4.89
N PHE A 314 5.56 17.71 4.57
CA PHE A 314 6.00 16.33 4.40
C PHE A 314 5.94 15.54 5.71
N SER A 315 6.34 16.15 6.82
CA SER A 315 6.17 15.60 8.18
C SER A 315 4.70 15.38 8.52
N LEU A 316 3.79 16.29 8.14
CA LEU A 316 2.35 16.13 8.34
C LEU A 316 1.82 14.88 7.60
N ILE A 317 2.23 14.69 6.35
CA ILE A 317 1.86 13.51 5.55
C ILE A 317 2.40 12.23 6.20
N SER A 318 3.66 12.24 6.63
CA SER A 318 4.28 11.11 7.34
C SER A 318 3.48 10.73 8.60
N LEU A 319 3.12 11.70 9.43
CA LEU A 319 2.32 11.48 10.64
C LEU A 319 0.90 11.00 10.32
N ALA A 320 0.29 11.50 9.24
CA ALA A 320 -1.05 11.09 8.82
C ALA A 320 -1.09 9.65 8.31
N PHE A 321 -0.06 9.21 7.58
CA PHE A 321 -0.06 7.89 6.93
C PHE A 321 0.67 6.80 7.73
N GLY A 322 1.53 7.14 8.69
CA GLY A 322 2.22 6.18 9.56
C GLY A 322 2.97 5.11 8.76
N ASP A 323 2.65 3.84 9.01
CA ASP A 323 3.32 2.70 8.37
C ASP A 323 3.12 2.64 6.84
N TYR A 324 2.13 3.35 6.29
CA TYR A 324 1.95 3.49 4.84
C TYR A 324 2.93 4.47 4.21
N PHE A 325 3.77 5.14 5.00
CA PHE A 325 4.77 6.07 4.55
C PHE A 325 6.16 5.50 4.81
N CYS A 326 7.07 5.61 3.84
CA CYS A 326 8.48 5.36 4.07
C CYS A 326 9.37 6.34 3.31
N THR A 327 10.66 6.36 3.64
CA THR A 327 11.67 7.16 2.93
C THR A 327 12.62 6.26 2.16
N MET A 328 13.07 6.72 1.00
CA MET A 328 14.05 6.04 0.16
C MET A 328 15.14 7.03 -0.22
N ASP A 329 16.36 6.52 -0.33
CA ASP A 329 17.51 7.32 -0.75
C ASP A 329 17.36 7.76 -2.22
N ILE A 330 17.71 9.01 -2.51
CA ILE A 330 17.56 9.61 -3.84
C ILE A 330 18.43 8.92 -4.92
N THR A 331 19.49 8.20 -4.51
CA THR A 331 20.35 7.39 -5.40
C THR A 331 19.59 6.33 -6.16
N TYR A 332 18.45 5.84 -5.67
CA TYR A 332 17.56 4.94 -6.42
C TYR A 332 17.01 5.59 -7.69
N LEU A 333 16.91 6.92 -7.73
CA LEU A 333 16.43 7.67 -8.90
C LEU A 333 17.56 8.30 -9.73
N THR A 334 18.75 8.50 -9.17
CA THR A 334 19.85 9.20 -9.88
C THR A 334 20.93 8.26 -10.40
N GLN A 335 21.21 7.16 -9.68
CA GLN A 335 22.26 6.22 -10.07
C GLN A 335 21.71 5.09 -10.95
N LYS A 336 22.60 4.37 -11.66
CA LYS A 336 22.20 3.09 -12.26
C LYS A 336 21.96 2.11 -11.11
N ILE A 337 20.77 1.51 -11.04
CA ILE A 337 20.48 0.48 -10.04
C ILE A 337 21.58 -0.57 -10.11
N ALA A 338 22.35 -0.71 -9.03
CA ALA A 338 23.31 -1.79 -8.90
C ALA A 338 22.55 -3.10 -9.12
N GLN A 339 23.08 -3.98 -9.98
CA GLN A 339 22.47 -5.21 -10.50
C GLN A 339 21.33 -5.77 -9.64
N ALA A 340 20.19 -6.10 -10.25
CA ALA A 340 18.95 -6.57 -9.60
C ALA A 340 19.10 -7.71 -8.55
N ASN A 341 20.27 -8.35 -8.46
CA ASN A 341 20.61 -9.38 -7.47
C ASN A 341 21.11 -8.84 -6.12
N ASN A 342 21.39 -7.54 -6.00
CA ASN A 342 21.87 -6.95 -4.76
C ASN A 342 20.77 -6.89 -3.70
N ALA A 343 21.18 -7.09 -2.44
CA ALA A 343 20.27 -6.97 -1.32
C ALA A 343 19.89 -5.49 -1.15
N SER A 344 18.60 -5.21 -1.06
CA SER A 344 18.06 -3.88 -0.78
C SER A 344 17.36 -3.92 0.59
N PRO A 345 17.85 -3.20 1.60
CA PRO A 345 17.23 -3.16 2.92
C PRO A 345 15.79 -2.66 2.88
N ILE A 346 15.51 -1.68 2.03
CA ILE A 346 14.24 -0.92 2.03
C ILE A 346 13.09 -1.67 1.34
N ILE A 347 13.36 -2.78 0.64
CA ILE A 347 12.35 -3.47 -0.18
C ILE A 347 11.12 -3.92 0.62
N LEU A 348 11.31 -4.30 1.89
CA LEU A 348 10.20 -4.73 2.75
C LEU A 348 9.30 -3.55 3.15
N ASP A 349 9.87 -2.35 3.32
CA ASP A 349 9.13 -1.13 3.65
C ASP A 349 8.45 -0.55 2.43
N VAL A 350 9.15 -0.49 1.30
CA VAL A 350 8.60 0.03 0.04
C VAL A 350 7.46 -0.84 -0.49
N LYS A 351 7.51 -2.17 -0.27
CA LYS A 351 6.45 -3.10 -0.68
C LYS A 351 5.09 -2.79 -0.03
N ARG A 352 5.09 -2.29 1.22
CA ARG A 352 3.88 -2.03 2.02
C ARG A 352 3.49 -0.54 2.05
N ALA A 353 4.36 0.34 1.54
CA ALA A 353 4.13 1.77 1.51
C ALA A 353 3.14 2.19 0.41
N ARG A 354 2.39 3.26 0.69
CA ARG A 354 1.55 4.03 -0.27
C ARG A 354 2.16 5.38 -0.60
N ILE A 355 3.10 5.87 0.22
CA ILE A 355 3.82 7.12 0.00
C ILE A 355 5.30 6.87 0.23
N VAL A 356 6.13 7.25 -0.74
CA VAL A 356 7.59 7.20 -0.63
C VAL A 356 8.16 8.60 -0.73
N GLY A 357 8.87 9.00 0.32
CA GLY A 357 9.69 10.20 0.37
C GLY A 357 11.07 10.00 -0.19
N LEU A 358 11.55 10.96 -0.97
CA LEU A 358 12.95 11.12 -1.29
C LEU A 358 13.32 12.58 -1.04
N SER A 359 14.47 12.83 -0.45
CA SER A 359 14.90 14.20 -0.15
C SER A 359 16.36 14.41 -0.54
N GLU A 360 16.69 15.67 -0.85
CA GLU A 360 18.07 16.16 -0.97
C GLU A 360 18.91 15.47 -2.07
N PRO A 361 18.49 15.55 -3.35
CA PRO A 361 19.44 15.30 -4.43
C PRO A 361 20.65 16.24 -4.32
N GLU A 362 21.84 15.72 -4.61
CA GLU A 362 23.05 16.54 -4.75
C GLU A 362 22.85 17.61 -5.85
N GLU A 363 23.53 18.74 -5.69
CA GLU A 363 23.53 19.79 -6.71
C GLU A 363 24.03 19.22 -8.04
N GLY A 364 23.32 19.51 -9.13
CA GLY A 364 23.62 18.97 -10.46
C GLY A 364 23.25 17.49 -10.65
N ALA A 365 22.54 16.86 -9.71
CA ALA A 365 22.04 15.50 -9.89
C ALA A 365 21.12 15.40 -11.12
N ARG A 366 21.18 14.25 -11.79
CA ARG A 366 20.33 13.93 -12.94
C ARG A 366 19.48 12.70 -12.67
N PHE A 367 18.19 12.78 -12.94
CA PHE A 367 17.31 11.62 -12.85
C PHE A 367 17.60 10.59 -13.94
N ASN A 368 17.63 9.34 -13.53
CA ASN A 368 17.60 8.19 -14.42
C ASN A 368 16.15 7.91 -14.84
N GLY A 369 15.82 8.27 -16.08
CA GLY A 369 14.48 8.09 -16.63
C GLY A 369 13.97 6.65 -16.62
N ALA A 370 14.86 5.65 -16.71
CA ALA A 370 14.45 4.25 -16.63
C ALA A 370 14.02 3.87 -15.20
N ASN A 371 14.78 4.28 -14.18
CA ASN A 371 14.42 4.01 -12.78
C ASN A 371 13.14 4.73 -12.38
N LEU A 372 13.01 6.01 -12.76
CA LEU A 372 11.79 6.79 -12.51
C LEU A 372 10.57 6.06 -13.09
N LYS A 373 10.64 5.58 -14.33
CA LYS A 373 9.56 4.81 -14.96
C LYS A 373 9.30 3.47 -14.26
N ALA A 374 10.34 2.74 -13.86
CA ALA A 374 10.19 1.46 -13.19
C ALA A 374 9.51 1.61 -11.81
N LEU A 375 9.90 2.63 -11.04
CA LEU A 375 9.38 2.85 -9.69
C LEU A 375 8.01 3.56 -9.67
N SER A 376 7.71 4.38 -10.69
CA SER A 376 6.38 5.03 -10.80
C SER A 376 5.38 4.22 -11.63
N GLY A 377 5.83 3.45 -12.64
CA GLY A 377 4.97 2.87 -13.67
C GLY A 377 4.22 1.60 -13.28
N GLY A 378 4.28 1.17 -12.02
CA GLY A 378 3.56 -0.02 -11.53
C GLY A 378 4.10 -1.37 -12.02
N ASP A 379 5.20 -1.37 -12.80
CA ASP A 379 5.85 -2.59 -13.28
C ASP A 379 6.39 -3.43 -12.11
N GLU A 380 6.33 -4.77 -12.24
CA GLU A 380 6.85 -5.68 -11.21
C GLU A 380 8.35 -5.41 -10.95
N GLN A 381 8.66 -4.99 -9.75
CA GLN A 381 10.02 -4.84 -9.25
C GLN A 381 10.46 -6.10 -8.54
N LYS A 382 11.77 -6.32 -8.53
CA LYS A 382 12.40 -7.46 -7.86
C LYS A 382 13.55 -6.97 -7.01
N GLY A 383 13.72 -7.61 -5.87
CA GLY A 383 14.92 -7.44 -5.08
C GLY A 383 14.97 -8.43 -3.93
N ARG A 384 15.99 -8.30 -3.09
CA ARG A 384 16.27 -9.24 -2.02
C ARG A 384 16.38 -8.50 -0.71
N ALA A 385 15.60 -8.90 0.29
CA ALA A 385 15.76 -8.36 1.64
C ALA A 385 17.16 -8.69 2.19
N LEU A 386 17.66 -7.88 3.11
CA LEU A 386 18.90 -8.17 3.83
C LEU A 386 18.84 -9.57 4.45
N TYR A 387 19.95 -10.30 4.33
CA TYR A 387 20.12 -11.67 4.82
C TYR A 387 19.20 -12.73 4.21
N SER A 388 18.32 -12.39 3.26
CA SER A 388 17.49 -13.36 2.53
C SER A 388 18.18 -13.91 1.29
N ASN A 389 17.87 -15.15 0.92
CA ASN A 389 18.24 -15.74 -0.37
C ASN A 389 17.04 -15.80 -1.34
N LYS A 390 15.82 -15.44 -0.88
CA LYS A 390 14.62 -15.40 -1.71
C LYS A 390 14.52 -14.05 -2.41
N MET A 391 14.31 -14.07 -3.71
CA MET A 391 13.93 -12.89 -4.48
C MET A 391 12.47 -12.54 -4.15
N ILE A 392 12.23 -11.32 -3.71
CA ILE A 392 10.91 -10.76 -3.49
C ILE A 392 10.50 -10.04 -4.76
N ARG A 393 9.26 -10.30 -5.19
CA ARG A 393 8.60 -9.59 -6.28
C ARG A 393 7.51 -8.72 -5.67
N TYR A 394 7.40 -7.49 -6.13
CA TYR A 394 6.35 -6.58 -5.71
C TYR A 394 6.03 -5.61 -6.83
N HIS A 395 4.78 -5.14 -6.87
CA HIS A 395 4.42 -4.00 -7.69
C HIS A 395 4.55 -2.74 -6.82
N PRO A 396 5.16 -1.65 -7.32
CA PRO A 396 5.11 -0.36 -6.66
C PRO A 396 3.65 0.05 -6.43
N GLN A 397 3.32 0.29 -5.16
CA GLN A 397 1.98 0.66 -4.70
C GLN A 397 1.95 2.07 -4.10
N PHE A 398 3.04 2.82 -4.29
CA PHE A 398 3.27 4.09 -3.67
C PHE A 398 3.38 5.23 -4.67
N ARG A 399 3.00 6.42 -4.21
CA ARG A 399 3.30 7.67 -4.89
C ARG A 399 4.61 8.24 -4.35
N MET A 400 5.44 8.78 -5.25
CA MET A 400 6.73 9.38 -4.87
C MET A 400 6.62 10.89 -4.66
N PHE A 401 7.24 11.37 -3.58
CA PHE A 401 7.43 12.77 -3.23
C PHE A 401 8.92 13.04 -3.15
N ILE A 402 9.43 13.90 -4.02
CA ILE A 402 10.84 14.29 -4.08
C ILE A 402 10.95 15.71 -3.55
N LEU A 403 11.57 15.88 -2.40
CA LEU A 403 11.87 17.18 -1.80
C LEU A 403 13.26 17.60 -2.26
N CYS A 404 13.34 18.72 -2.97
CA CYS A 404 14.62 19.26 -3.40
C CYS A 404 14.64 20.78 -3.29
N ASN A 405 15.85 21.33 -3.15
CA ASN A 405 16.04 22.76 -3.26
C ASN A 405 16.16 23.11 -4.73
N ASP A 406 17.15 22.54 -5.41
CA ASP A 406 17.30 22.60 -6.86
C ASP A 406 16.65 21.38 -7.51
N THR A 407 15.90 21.59 -8.58
CA THR A 407 15.29 20.48 -9.32
C THR A 407 16.36 19.73 -10.10
N PRO A 408 16.51 18.40 -9.91
CA PRO A 408 17.47 17.61 -10.68
C PRO A 408 17.23 17.71 -12.18
N ASP A 409 18.27 17.52 -13.00
CA ASP A 409 18.12 17.48 -14.45
C ASP A 409 17.38 16.20 -14.89
N ILE A 410 16.68 16.26 -16.01
CA ILE A 410 15.98 15.11 -16.61
C ILE A 410 16.13 15.12 -18.14
N ASP A 411 15.83 13.99 -18.81
CA ASP A 411 15.67 14.02 -20.26
C ASP A 411 14.35 14.72 -20.64
N GLY A 412 14.43 16.01 -20.97
CA GLY A 412 13.29 16.85 -21.35
C GLY A 412 12.52 16.37 -22.59
N LYS A 413 13.08 15.44 -23.38
CA LYS A 413 12.41 14.88 -24.58
C LYS A 413 11.52 13.68 -24.25
N ASP A 414 11.68 13.11 -23.07
CA ASP A 414 10.98 11.89 -22.69
C ASP A 414 9.52 12.17 -22.32
N ARG A 415 8.63 12.01 -23.30
CA ARG A 415 7.17 12.16 -23.12
C ARG A 415 6.62 11.22 -22.04
N GLY A 416 7.27 10.09 -21.78
CA GLY A 416 6.90 9.19 -20.71
C GLY A 416 7.15 9.82 -19.33
N LEU A 417 8.27 10.53 -19.16
CA LEU A 417 8.58 11.25 -17.92
C LEU A 417 7.72 12.50 -17.77
N ALA A 418 7.47 13.24 -18.86
CA ALA A 418 6.61 14.44 -18.85
C ALA A 418 5.21 14.15 -18.27
N ARG A 419 4.65 12.96 -18.55
CA ARG A 419 3.33 12.57 -18.02
C ARG A 419 3.34 12.21 -16.53
N ARG A 420 4.50 11.87 -15.96
CA ARG A 420 4.67 11.43 -14.57
C ARG A 420 5.09 12.57 -13.64
N ILE A 421 6.00 13.43 -14.07
CA ILE A 421 6.53 14.51 -13.24
C ILE A 421 5.47 15.59 -12.99
N ARG A 422 5.35 16.00 -11.73
CA ARG A 422 4.52 17.11 -11.27
C ARG A 422 5.39 18.05 -10.43
N LYS A 423 5.96 19.08 -11.06
CA LYS A 423 6.78 20.09 -10.37
C LYS A 423 5.87 21.05 -9.61
N ILE A 424 6.16 21.23 -8.33
CA ILE A 424 5.39 22.06 -7.41
C ILE A 424 6.36 23.02 -6.73
N ASN A 425 6.19 24.32 -7.00
CA ASN A 425 7.03 25.38 -6.46
C ASN A 425 6.39 25.97 -5.20
N PHE A 426 7.03 25.85 -4.05
CA PHE A 426 6.59 26.47 -2.80
C PHE A 426 7.11 27.90 -2.77
N ALA A 427 6.18 28.86 -2.81
CA ALA A 427 6.48 30.30 -2.88
C ALA A 427 6.61 30.95 -1.49
N SER A 428 5.97 30.37 -0.48
CA SER A 428 5.91 30.96 0.86
C SER A 428 7.23 30.88 1.60
N GLN A 429 7.47 31.83 2.50
CA GLN A 429 8.63 31.86 3.38
C GLN A 429 8.19 32.00 4.85
N PHE A 430 8.75 31.21 5.74
CA PHE A 430 8.50 31.28 7.18
C PHE A 430 9.71 31.87 7.88
N THR A 431 9.55 33.05 8.50
CA THR A 431 10.64 33.83 9.11
C THR A 431 10.28 34.32 10.52
N GLU A 432 11.24 34.92 11.24
CA GLU A 432 11.05 35.44 12.61
C GLU A 432 10.27 36.78 12.69
N ILE A 433 9.47 37.10 11.67
CA ILE A 433 8.60 38.28 11.68
C ILE A 433 7.46 38.13 12.69
N LYS A 434 6.90 39.26 13.14
CA LYS A 434 5.77 39.28 14.08
C LYS A 434 4.41 39.22 13.38
N GLU A 435 4.29 39.88 12.23
CA GLU A 435 3.06 39.96 11.44
C GLU A 435 3.32 39.43 10.03
N PRO A 436 2.35 38.72 9.41
CA PRO A 436 2.53 38.16 8.08
C PRO A 436 2.51 39.24 6.99
N ASP A 437 3.38 39.08 5.99
CA ASP A 437 3.33 39.81 4.72
C ASP A 437 2.62 38.95 3.69
N LEU A 438 1.33 39.22 3.50
CA LEU A 438 0.47 38.43 2.59
C LEU A 438 0.81 38.65 1.11
N GLU A 439 1.33 39.82 0.76
CA GLU A 439 1.67 40.19 -0.62
C GLU A 439 2.90 39.40 -1.10
N ASN A 440 3.89 39.24 -0.22
CA ASN A 440 5.11 38.47 -0.50
C ASN A 440 5.07 37.03 0.04
N HIS A 441 3.92 36.56 0.55
CA HIS A 441 3.75 35.23 1.13
C HIS A 441 4.75 34.89 2.26
N ILE A 442 5.08 35.87 3.09
CA ILE A 442 5.96 35.70 4.25
C ILE A 442 5.12 35.56 5.50
N TYR A 443 5.32 34.47 6.24
CA TYR A 443 4.55 34.13 7.44
C TYR A 443 5.47 34.01 8.66
N PRO A 444 4.95 34.28 9.88
CA PRO A 444 5.71 34.08 11.10
C PRO A 444 5.97 32.59 11.36
N ILE A 445 7.16 32.26 11.86
CA ILE A 445 7.48 30.91 12.33
C ILE A 445 6.60 30.58 13.55
N ASN A 446 5.97 29.40 13.52
CA ASN A 446 5.26 28.85 14.66
C ASN A 446 6.13 27.78 15.35
N VAL A 447 6.55 28.08 16.58
CA VAL A 447 7.42 27.21 17.41
C VAL A 447 6.75 25.90 17.82
N ASP A 448 5.41 25.89 17.91
CA ASP A 448 4.63 24.72 18.30
C ASP A 448 4.24 23.85 17.10
N MET A 449 4.82 24.10 15.92
CA MET A 449 4.44 23.43 14.68
C MET A 449 4.45 21.91 14.80
N SER A 450 5.50 21.33 15.41
CA SER A 450 5.63 19.88 15.56
C SER A 450 4.43 19.25 16.29
N ASP A 451 3.94 19.92 17.34
CA ASP A 451 2.80 19.44 18.12
C ASP A 451 1.49 19.65 17.35
N MET A 452 1.34 20.79 16.67
CA MET A 452 0.20 21.05 15.80
C MET A 452 0.09 20.02 14.66
N LEU A 453 1.22 19.60 14.07
CA LEU A 453 1.21 18.55 13.04
C LEU A 453 0.65 17.23 13.56
N ARG A 454 1.00 16.82 14.80
CA ARG A 454 0.46 15.60 15.41
C ARG A 454 -1.05 15.68 15.63
N VAL A 455 -1.54 16.88 15.98
CA VAL A 455 -2.98 17.15 16.16
C VAL A 455 -3.73 17.18 14.82
N TRP A 456 -3.11 17.74 13.78
CA TRP A 456 -3.72 17.87 12.45
C TRP A 456 -3.61 16.61 11.59
N ALA A 457 -2.66 15.72 11.84
CA ALA A 457 -2.46 14.50 11.04
C ALA A 457 -3.73 13.63 10.90
N PRO A 458 -4.49 13.33 11.98
CA PRO A 458 -5.76 12.63 11.85
C PRO A 458 -6.82 13.43 11.09
N GLU A 459 -6.83 14.76 11.23
CA GLU A 459 -7.79 15.63 10.52
C GLU A 459 -7.48 15.73 9.03
N LEU A 460 -6.20 15.68 8.64
CA LEU A 460 -5.78 15.55 7.24
C LEU A 460 -6.34 14.26 6.64
N MET A 461 -6.31 13.15 7.38
CA MET A 461 -6.91 11.90 6.90
C MET A 461 -8.42 12.02 6.72
N VAL A 462 -9.13 12.67 7.64
CA VAL A 462 -10.58 12.97 7.47
C VAL A 462 -10.82 13.76 6.19
N LEU A 463 -10.08 14.86 5.98
CA LEU A 463 -10.18 15.69 4.79
C LEU A 463 -9.97 14.87 3.51
N LEU A 464 -8.94 14.01 3.48
CA LEU A 464 -8.63 13.18 2.32
C LEU A 464 -9.74 12.14 2.06
N LEU A 465 -10.29 11.51 3.09
CA LEU A 465 -11.38 10.53 2.96
C LEU A 465 -12.70 11.17 2.54
N GLU A 466 -13.01 12.38 3.01
CA GLU A 466 -14.19 13.15 2.57
C GLU A 466 -14.13 13.55 1.08
N ARG A 467 -12.92 13.80 0.58
CA ARG A 467 -12.68 14.12 -0.84
C ARG A 467 -12.57 12.88 -1.71
N PHE A 468 -12.32 11.71 -1.12
CA PHE A 468 -12.20 10.47 -1.83
C PHE A 468 -13.57 9.99 -2.33
N SER A 469 -13.64 9.60 -3.60
CA SER A 469 -14.75 8.83 -4.15
C SER A 469 -14.18 7.72 -5.04
N PRO A 470 -14.74 6.50 -5.03
CA PRO A 470 -14.33 5.43 -5.94
C PRO A 470 -14.38 5.83 -7.42
N ASP A 471 -15.30 6.74 -7.76
CA ASP A 471 -15.52 7.25 -9.12
C ASP A 471 -14.75 8.56 -9.41
N TYR A 472 -13.95 9.04 -8.44
CA TYR A 472 -13.22 10.29 -8.60
C TYR A 472 -12.14 10.19 -9.67
N VAL A 473 -12.29 10.97 -10.74
CA VAL A 473 -11.24 11.14 -11.75
C VAL A 473 -10.40 12.35 -11.37
N TYR A 474 -9.14 12.09 -11.01
CA TYR A 474 -8.20 13.15 -10.69
C TYR A 474 -7.96 14.06 -11.90
N SER A 475 -8.14 15.36 -11.69
CA SER A 475 -7.72 16.40 -12.63
C SER A 475 -6.56 17.19 -12.02
N CYS A 476 -5.43 17.22 -12.73
CA CYS A 476 -4.24 17.96 -12.31
C CYS A 476 -4.52 19.48 -12.38
N PRO A 477 -4.24 20.26 -11.32
CA PRO A 477 -4.29 21.72 -11.39
C PRO A 477 -3.43 22.28 -12.53
N SER A 478 -3.91 23.34 -13.17
CA SER A 478 -3.24 23.99 -14.32
C SER A 478 -1.90 24.60 -13.94
N SER A 479 -1.78 25.15 -12.72
CA SER A 479 -0.53 25.68 -12.17
C SER A 479 0.58 24.62 -12.16
N ILE A 480 0.27 23.42 -11.67
CA ILE A 480 1.20 22.29 -11.62
C ILE A 480 1.51 21.79 -13.03
N GLN A 481 0.50 21.71 -13.90
CA GLN A 481 0.69 21.27 -15.27
C GLN A 481 1.65 22.20 -16.02
N GLN A 482 1.42 23.51 -15.92
CA GLN A 482 2.28 24.53 -16.52
C GLN A 482 3.71 24.44 -15.97
N GLY A 483 3.89 24.43 -14.64
CA GLY A 483 5.22 24.34 -14.04
C GLY A 483 5.97 23.06 -14.39
N SER A 484 5.24 21.96 -14.63
CA SER A 484 5.83 20.70 -15.10
C SER A 484 6.23 20.77 -16.58
N GLU A 485 5.41 21.41 -17.42
CA GLU A 485 5.72 21.64 -18.83
C GLU A 485 6.92 22.58 -19.00
N GLU A 486 6.99 23.66 -18.23
CA GLU A 486 8.12 24.58 -18.17
C GLU A 486 9.40 23.84 -17.78
N TYR A 487 9.37 23.03 -16.73
CA TYR A 487 10.52 22.21 -16.32
C TYR A 487 10.99 21.23 -17.40
N MET A 488 10.07 20.57 -18.10
CA MET A 488 10.43 19.70 -19.23
C MET A 488 11.03 20.48 -20.40
N GLN A 489 10.52 21.69 -20.67
CA GLN A 489 11.03 22.57 -21.71
C GLN A 489 12.41 23.14 -21.37
N GLU A 490 12.63 23.52 -20.12
CA GLU A 490 13.93 23.94 -19.59
C GLU A 490 14.94 22.81 -19.72
N ASN A 491 14.54 21.55 -19.57
CA ASN A 491 15.42 20.38 -19.71
C ASN A 491 15.54 19.86 -21.16
N ASP A 492 15.00 20.60 -22.14
CA ASP A 492 15.14 20.24 -23.56
C ASP A 492 16.43 20.83 -24.13
N PRO A 493 17.46 20.00 -24.41
CA PRO A 493 18.77 20.51 -24.83
C PRO A 493 18.71 21.24 -26.17
N VAL A 494 17.75 20.90 -27.05
CA VAL A 494 17.60 21.59 -28.34
C VAL A 494 16.90 22.94 -28.14
N ARG A 495 16.01 23.04 -27.16
CA ARG A 495 15.37 24.31 -26.82
C ARG A 495 16.36 25.30 -26.19
N ARG A 496 17.19 24.84 -25.25
CA ARG A 496 18.31 25.64 -24.70
C ARG A 496 19.20 26.15 -25.83
N PHE A 497 19.63 25.27 -26.74
CA PHE A 497 20.42 25.66 -27.91
C PHE A 497 19.75 26.75 -28.76
N VAL A 498 18.45 26.62 -29.04
CA VAL A 498 17.71 27.62 -29.81
C VAL A 498 17.68 28.97 -29.06
N GLN A 499 17.48 28.96 -27.75
CA GLN A 499 17.44 30.19 -26.94
C GLN A 499 18.80 30.88 -26.87
N ASP A 500 19.88 30.11 -26.70
CA ASP A 500 21.22 30.64 -26.47
C ASP A 500 21.91 31.10 -27.76
N TYR A 501 21.66 30.41 -28.88
CA TYR A 501 22.41 30.61 -30.13
C TYR A 501 21.57 31.11 -31.30
N LEU A 502 20.23 31.09 -31.23
CA LEU A 502 19.38 31.49 -32.35
C LEU A 502 18.46 32.65 -31.98
N GLN A 503 18.53 33.70 -32.78
CA GLN A 503 17.55 34.79 -32.75
C GLN A 503 16.57 34.63 -33.92
N LYS A 504 15.28 34.87 -33.64
CA LYS A 504 14.24 34.82 -34.68
C LYS A 504 14.35 36.05 -35.59
N ASP A 505 14.60 35.81 -36.88
CA ASP A 505 14.63 36.81 -37.94
C ASP A 505 13.88 36.26 -39.16
N THR A 506 13.00 37.08 -39.74
CA THR A 506 12.13 36.74 -40.88
C THR A 506 12.83 36.82 -42.23
N GLU A 507 13.96 37.52 -42.33
CA GLU A 507 14.69 37.71 -43.58
C GLU A 507 15.92 36.80 -43.70
N SER A 508 16.38 36.24 -42.57
CA SER A 508 17.56 35.40 -42.51
C SER A 508 17.24 33.91 -42.65
N ILE A 509 18.15 33.19 -43.31
CA ILE A 509 18.09 31.73 -43.48
C ILE A 509 19.34 31.12 -42.88
N VAL A 510 19.14 30.10 -42.03
CA VAL A 510 20.23 29.30 -41.45
C VAL A 510 20.14 27.86 -41.97
N THR A 511 21.28 27.29 -42.35
CA THR A 511 21.37 25.89 -42.76
C THR A 511 21.82 25.00 -41.60
N LEU A 512 21.49 23.71 -41.67
CA LEU A 512 21.98 22.73 -40.69
C LEU A 512 23.52 22.62 -40.65
N ARG A 513 24.22 23.08 -41.71
CA ARG A 513 25.67 23.13 -41.73
C ARG A 513 26.18 24.29 -40.88
N ASP A 514 25.60 25.47 -41.03
CA ASP A 514 25.98 26.67 -40.28
C ASP A 514 25.79 26.41 -38.77
N LEU A 515 24.67 25.77 -38.41
CA LEU A 515 24.44 25.30 -37.05
C LEU A 515 25.54 24.35 -36.57
N ARG A 516 26.07 23.45 -37.41
CA ARG A 516 27.13 22.51 -37.02
C ARG A 516 28.50 23.18 -36.84
N GLU A 517 28.71 24.33 -37.47
CA GLU A 517 29.99 25.07 -37.42
C GLU A 517 30.05 26.07 -36.24
N LEU A 518 28.93 26.27 -35.52
CA LEU A 518 28.92 27.02 -34.26
C LEU A 518 29.80 26.32 -33.20
N PRO A 519 30.45 27.08 -32.30
CA PRO A 519 31.29 26.55 -31.23
C PRO A 519 30.46 25.97 -30.08
N TRP A 520 29.62 24.98 -30.40
CA TRP A 520 28.97 24.12 -29.42
C TRP A 520 29.44 22.70 -29.70
N THR A 521 29.80 21.96 -28.67
CA THR A 521 29.98 20.52 -28.82
C THR A 521 28.67 19.82 -28.49
N PHE A 522 28.36 18.76 -29.23
CA PHE A 522 27.28 17.82 -28.88
C PHE A 522 27.46 17.24 -27.46
N GLU A 523 28.68 17.29 -26.92
CA GLU A 523 29.05 16.78 -25.60
C GLU A 523 28.70 17.77 -24.47
N ASP A 524 28.85 19.08 -24.67
CA ASP A 524 28.64 20.12 -23.63
C ASP A 524 27.18 20.22 -23.15
N TYR A 525 26.21 19.76 -23.95
CA TYR A 525 24.78 19.79 -23.61
C TYR A 525 24.15 18.39 -23.49
N GLY A 526 24.97 17.38 -23.21
CA GLY A 526 24.53 16.07 -22.72
C GLY A 526 23.86 15.16 -23.77
N CYS A 527 24.12 15.39 -25.06
CA CYS A 527 23.46 14.67 -26.14
C CYS A 527 24.43 14.27 -27.27
N GLN A 528 24.81 13.00 -27.31
CA GLN A 528 25.26 12.34 -28.56
C GLN A 528 24.09 12.21 -29.56
N LEU A 529 23.47 13.32 -29.96
CA LEU A 529 22.38 13.32 -30.93
C LEU A 529 22.95 13.07 -32.33
N LYS A 530 22.44 12.05 -33.01
CA LYS A 530 22.68 11.94 -34.46
C LYS A 530 22.10 13.18 -35.14
N LEU A 531 22.74 13.66 -36.21
CA LEU A 531 22.30 14.85 -36.96
C LEU A 531 20.84 14.74 -37.44
N SER A 532 20.35 13.51 -37.69
CA SER A 532 18.97 13.21 -38.04
C SER A 532 17.98 13.50 -36.90
N ASP A 533 18.39 13.23 -35.66
CA ASP A 533 17.55 13.39 -34.47
C ASP A 533 17.54 14.86 -34.03
N PHE A 534 18.71 15.51 -34.06
CA PHE A 534 18.82 16.96 -33.87
C PHE A 534 17.93 17.73 -34.85
N LYS A 535 17.92 17.37 -36.14
CA LYS A 535 17.04 18.01 -37.13
C LYS A 535 15.55 17.88 -36.76
N LYS A 536 15.11 16.69 -36.36
CA LYS A 536 13.70 16.45 -35.98
C LYS A 536 13.30 17.29 -34.77
N ASP A 537 14.18 17.35 -33.77
CA ASP A 537 13.95 18.14 -32.56
C ASP A 537 13.96 19.64 -32.82
N LEU A 538 14.86 20.11 -33.69
CA LEU A 538 14.92 21.53 -34.07
C LEU A 538 13.65 21.97 -34.79
N ILE A 539 13.13 21.16 -35.72
CA ILE A 539 11.82 21.37 -36.38
C ILE A 539 10.71 21.45 -35.33
N ARG A 540 10.69 20.52 -34.36
CA ARG A 540 9.71 20.50 -33.28
C ARG A 540 9.76 21.77 -32.43
N VAL A 541 10.96 22.19 -32.00
CA VAL A 541 11.16 23.34 -31.11
C VAL A 541 10.83 24.66 -31.81
N LEU A 542 11.28 24.82 -33.06
CA LEU A 542 11.02 26.04 -33.83
C LEU A 542 9.58 26.09 -34.36
N GLY A 543 8.89 24.95 -34.46
CA GLY A 543 7.58 24.86 -35.09
C GLY A 543 7.62 25.16 -36.59
N THR A 544 8.74 24.84 -37.27
CA THR A 544 8.97 25.17 -38.68
C THR A 544 9.33 23.94 -39.50
N GLU A 545 9.11 24.00 -40.82
CA GLU A 545 9.57 22.96 -41.74
C GLU A 545 10.94 23.29 -42.34
N CYS A 546 11.84 22.31 -42.35
CA CYS A 546 13.10 22.43 -43.06
C CYS A 546 12.87 22.18 -44.56
N LYS A 547 12.64 23.26 -45.32
CA LYS A 547 12.40 23.23 -46.76
C LYS A 547 13.73 23.17 -47.54
N LYS A 548 13.74 22.44 -48.66
CA LYS A 548 14.83 22.51 -49.64
C LYS A 548 14.59 23.76 -50.49
N ASP A 549 15.38 24.81 -50.30
CA ASP A 549 15.30 25.97 -51.17
C ASP A 549 16.19 25.77 -52.42
N LYS A 550 15.60 25.97 -53.60
CA LYS A 550 16.28 25.91 -54.91
C LYS A 550 16.85 27.26 -55.33
N ARG A 551 16.58 28.36 -54.62
CA ARG A 551 17.04 29.72 -54.95
C ARG A 551 18.50 30.00 -54.54
N TRP A 552 19.14 29.09 -53.80
CA TRP A 552 20.53 29.25 -53.36
C TRP A 552 21.53 28.86 -54.47
N LYS A 553 22.19 29.86 -55.10
CA LYS A 553 23.21 29.68 -56.15
C LYS A 553 24.63 29.49 -55.60
N GLY A 554 24.80 28.75 -54.50
CA GLY A 554 26.10 28.28 -54.02
C GLY A 554 26.38 26.84 -54.50
N PRO A 555 27.65 26.38 -54.58
CA PRO A 555 28.03 25.14 -55.27
C PRO A 555 27.50 23.83 -54.64
N ASN A 556 26.63 23.89 -53.64
CA ASN A 556 25.97 22.72 -53.06
C ASN A 556 24.52 23.03 -52.66
N TYR A 557 23.55 22.48 -53.39
CA TYR A 557 22.13 22.44 -53.00
C TYR A 557 21.97 21.96 -51.54
N LYS A 558 21.50 22.81 -50.62
CA LYS A 558 21.44 22.46 -49.18
C LYS A 558 20.10 22.82 -48.54
N LYS A 559 19.70 22.00 -47.57
CA LYS A 559 18.43 22.10 -46.82
C LYS A 559 18.47 23.36 -45.93
N CYS A 560 17.51 24.24 -46.09
CA CYS A 560 17.38 25.50 -45.34
C CYS A 560 16.30 25.35 -44.26
N LEU A 561 16.46 26.01 -43.12
CA LEU A 561 15.35 26.22 -42.18
C LEU A 561 14.70 27.55 -42.56
N CYS A 562 13.44 27.49 -42.98
CA CYS A 562 12.64 28.69 -43.23
C CYS A 562 11.53 28.71 -42.19
N TRP A 563 11.39 29.81 -41.47
CA TRP A 563 10.21 30.03 -40.63
C TRP A 563 8.98 30.03 -41.55
N VAL A 564 8.09 29.07 -41.36
CA VAL A 564 6.81 29.06 -42.08
C VAL A 564 5.95 30.08 -41.36
N GLN A 565 5.65 31.21 -42.03
CA GLN A 565 4.51 32.02 -41.64
C GLN A 565 3.30 31.11 -41.68
N SER A 566 2.61 30.94 -40.56
CA SER A 566 1.24 30.45 -40.59
C SER A 566 0.44 31.55 -41.28
N ASP A 567 0.09 31.32 -42.55
CA ASP A 567 -0.91 32.12 -43.24
C ASP A 567 -2.22 31.97 -42.45
N SER A 568 -2.48 32.92 -41.56
CA SER A 568 -3.80 33.16 -40.96
C SER A 568 -4.58 34.13 -41.84
N SER A 569 -4.52 33.89 -43.15
CA SER A 569 -5.30 34.61 -44.15
C SER A 569 -5.31 33.85 -45.47
N ALA A 570 -6.03 32.72 -45.53
CA ALA A 570 -6.74 32.26 -46.73
C ALA A 570 -7.64 31.07 -46.36
N ASP A 571 -8.95 31.31 -46.56
CA ASP A 571 -10.16 30.48 -46.40
C ASP A 571 -10.70 30.21 -44.98
#